data_AF-A0A5R9GMN3-F1
#
_entry.id   AF-A0A5R9GMN3-F1
#
_cell.length_a   1.000
_cell.length_b   1.000
_cell.length_c   1.000
_cell.angle_alpha   90.00
_cell.angle_beta   90.00
_cell.angle_gamma   90.00
#
_symmetry.space_group_name_H-M   'P 1'
#
loop_
_entity.id
_entity.type
_entity.pdbx_description
1 polymer ?
#
loop_
_entity_poly.entity_id
_entity_poly.type
_entity_poly.pdbx_seq_one_letter_code
_entity_poly.pdbx_strand_id
1 'polypeptide(L)' 'RKITKNRGSFPSDDALTKLFYLALRNISKKWTMPIRDWKSALNRFSIQFDDRMPRH' A
#
# COMPACT_ATOMS: atom_id res chain seq x y z
N ARG A 1 -5.98 10.97 -11.93
CA ARG A 1 -7.44 10.97 -12.21
C ARG A 1 -7.77 10.06 -13.42
N LYS A 2 -7.38 8.78 -13.41
CA LYS A 2 -7.55 7.86 -14.57
C LYS A 2 -8.60 6.77 -14.32
N ILE A 3 -8.76 6.33 -13.09
CA ILE A 3 -9.64 5.21 -12.72
C ILE A 3 -11.10 5.64 -12.58
N THR A 4 -11.35 6.88 -12.13
CA THR A 4 -12.69 7.46 -11.96
C THR A 4 -13.18 8.26 -13.16
N LYS A 5 -12.36 8.42 -14.21
CA LYS A 5 -12.66 9.34 -15.33
C LYS A 5 -13.73 8.81 -16.29
N ASN A 6 -13.99 7.50 -16.29
CA ASN A 6 -14.91 6.83 -17.22
C ASN A 6 -16.20 6.29 -16.58
N ARG A 7 -16.45 6.54 -15.29
CA ARG A 7 -17.68 6.12 -14.59
C ARG A 7 -18.15 7.24 -13.67
N GLY A 8 -19.07 8.06 -14.19
CA GLY A 8 -19.62 9.23 -13.48
C GLY A 8 -20.67 8.89 -12.42
N SER A 9 -21.22 7.67 -12.44
CA SER A 9 -22.16 7.18 -11.43
C SER A 9 -21.87 5.71 -11.12
N PHE A 10 -21.86 5.37 -9.82
CA PHE A 10 -21.72 4.01 -9.32
C PHE A 10 -23.08 3.55 -8.77
N PRO A 11 -23.49 2.30 -9.03
CA PRO A 11 -24.80 1.80 -8.60
C PRO A 11 -24.90 1.57 -7.08
N SER A 12 -23.77 1.45 -6.37
CA SER A 12 -23.68 1.34 -4.92
C SER A 12 -22.27 1.66 -4.41
N ASP A 13 -22.13 1.93 -3.11
CA ASP A 13 -20.83 2.14 -2.45
C ASP A 13 -19.93 0.90 -2.52
N ASP A 14 -20.51 -0.29 -2.52
CA ASP A 14 -19.78 -1.54 -2.72
C ASP A 14 -19.12 -1.62 -4.11
N ALA A 15 -19.81 -1.13 -5.14
CA ALA A 15 -19.26 -1.09 -6.49
C ALA A 15 -18.06 -0.14 -6.58
N LEU A 16 -18.11 0.98 -5.86
CA LEU A 16 -16.98 1.92 -5.75
C LEU A 16 -15.80 1.29 -5.00
N THR A 17 -16.07 0.66 -3.86
CA THR A 17 -15.06 -0.02 -3.04
C THR A 17 -14.36 -1.13 -3.82
N LYS A 18 -15.12 -1.94 -4.55
CA LYS A 18 -14.59 -3.00 -5.42
C LYS A 18 -13.68 -2.43 -6.52
N LEU A 19 -14.03 -1.28 -7.11
CA LEU A 19 -13.18 -0.64 -8.11
C LEU A 19 -11.84 -0.20 -7.49
N PHE A 20 -11.86 0.43 -6.31
CA PHE A 20 -10.62 0.82 -5.62
C PHE A 20 -9.78 -0.40 -5.23
N TYR A 21 -10.41 -1.46 -4.73
CA TYR A 21 -9.72 -2.71 -4.43
C TYR A 21 -8.99 -3.27 -5.67
N LEU A 22 -9.70 -3.39 -6.80
CA LEU A 22 -9.11 -3.90 -8.05
C LEU A 22 -8.00 -2.99 -8.58
N ALA A 23 -8.18 -1.67 -8.45
CA ALA A 23 -7.18 -0.69 -8.81
C ALA A 23 -5.89 -0.85 -7.98
N LEU A 24 -6.02 -0.87 -6.65
CA LEU A 24 -4.90 -1.05 -5.73
C LEU A 24 -4.21 -2.39 -5.96
N ARG A 25 -4.97 -3.48 -6.13
CA ARG A 25 -4.43 -4.81 -6.44
C ARG A 25 -3.63 -4.83 -7.75
N ASN A 26 -4.04 -4.06 -8.76
CA ASN A 26 -3.30 -4.01 -10.03
C ASN A 26 -2.07 -3.12 -9.94
N ILE A 27 -2.12 -2.04 -9.15
CA ILE A 27 -0.98 -1.16 -8.90
C ILE A 27 0.07 -1.88 -8.05
N SER A 28 -0.34 -2.59 -7.00
CA SER A 28 0.57 -3.29 -6.08
C SER A 28 1.41 -4.36 -6.78
N LYS A 29 0.89 -5.02 -7.82
CA LYS A 29 1.66 -5.94 -8.68
C LYS A 29 2.88 -5.29 -9.33
N LYS A 30 2.89 -3.97 -9.52
CA LYS A 30 4.00 -3.23 -10.12
C LYS A 30 4.98 -2.69 -9.08
N TRP A 31 4.67 -2.79 -7.79
CA TRP A 31 5.56 -2.39 -6.71
C TRP A 31 6.58 -3.49 -6.40
N THR A 32 7.41 -3.82 -7.39
CA THR A 32 8.42 -4.88 -7.29
C THR A 32 9.77 -4.37 -6.81
N MET A 33 9.97 -3.05 -6.81
CA MET A 33 11.23 -2.46 -6.38
C MET A 33 11.39 -2.60 -4.87
N PRO A 34 12.48 -3.23 -4.38
CA PRO A 34 12.74 -3.29 -2.95
C PRO A 34 12.97 -1.90 -2.38
N ILE A 35 12.57 -1.70 -1.12
CA ILE A 35 12.80 -0.44 -0.41
C ILE A 35 14.32 -0.26 -0.27
N ARG A 36 14.83 0.85 -0.79
CA ARG A 36 16.25 1.19 -0.72
C ARG A 36 16.68 1.34 0.74
N ASP A 37 17.83 0.79 1.07
CA ASP A 37 18.46 0.89 2.40
C ASP A 37 17.58 0.39 3.56
N TRP A 38 16.64 -0.53 3.29
CA TRP A 38 15.70 -1.03 4.29
C TRP A 38 16.38 -1.61 5.54
N LYS A 39 17.51 -2.29 5.37
CA LYS A 39 18.29 -2.84 6.50
C LYS A 39 18.80 -1.75 7.45
N SER A 40 19.31 -0.64 6.91
CA SER A 40 19.78 0.50 7.71
C SER A 40 18.62 1.21 8.40
N ALA A 41 17.48 1.36 7.72
CA ALA A 41 16.27 1.89 8.32
C ALA A 41 15.76 0.99 9.47
N LEU A 42 15.79 -0.33 9.28
CA LEU A 42 15.39 -1.30 10.30
C LEU A 42 16.26 -1.20 11.56
N ASN A 43 17.58 -1.07 11.42
CA ASN A 43 18.49 -0.83 12.55
C ASN A 43 18.16 0.46 13.32
N ARG A 44 17.73 1.51 12.62
CA ARG A 44 17.31 2.76 13.28
C ARG A 44 16.00 2.56 14.04
N PHE A 45 15.07 1.81 13.47
CA PHE A 45 13.80 1.50 14.12
C PHE A 45 13.97 0.56 15.32
N SER A 46 14.89 -0.40 15.29
CA SER A 46 15.16 -1.26 16.44
C SER A 46 15.69 -0.47 17.63
N ILE A 47 16.50 0.57 17.40
CA ILE A 47 16.97 1.45 18.49
C ILE A 47 15.85 2.37 18.99
N GLN A 48 15.10 3.00 18.07
CA GLN A 48 14.11 4.02 18.44
C GLN A 48 12.82 3.42 19.04
N PHE A 49 12.46 2.22 18.62
CA PHE A 49 11.23 1.53 18.98
C PHE A 49 11.51 0.12 19.49
N ASP A 50 12.53 -0.02 20.33
CA ASP A 50 12.99 -1.32 20.87
C ASP A 50 11.83 -2.13 21.48
N ASP A 51 10.96 -1.47 22.25
CA ASP A 51 9.79 -2.11 22.89
C ASP A 51 8.73 -2.63 21.91
N ARG A 52 8.75 -2.18 20.65
CA ARG A 52 7.78 -2.56 19.61
C ARG A 52 8.38 -3.50 18.57
N MET A 53 9.70 -3.66 18.56
CA MET A 53 10.37 -4.52 17.60
C MET A 53 10.43 -5.97 18.11
N PRO A 54 10.25 -6.96 17.23
CA PRO A 54 10.44 -8.36 17.61
C PRO A 54 11.87 -8.56 18.11
N ARG A 55 12.02 -9.14 19.30
CA ARG A 55 13.34 -9.57 19.78
C ARG A 55 13.78 -10.76 18.93
N HIS A 56 14.93 -10.61 18.28
CA HIS A 56 15.58 -11.67 17.50
C HIS A 56 16.11 -12.78 18.41
#